data_AF-A0A9E7RRH7-F1
#
_entry.id   AF-A0A9E7RRH7-F1
#
_cell.length_a   1.000
_cell.length_b   1.000
_cell.length_c   1.000
_cell.angle_alpha   90.00
_cell.angle_beta   90.00
_cell.angle_gamma   90.00
#
_symmetry.space_group_name_H-M   'P 1'
#
loop_
_entity.id
_entity.type
_entity.pdbx_description
1 polymer ?
#
loop_
_entity_poly.entity_id
_entity_poly.type
_entity_poly.pdbx_seq_one_letter_code
_entity_poly.pdbx_strand_id
1 'polypeptide(L)'
;MREDDLKFLILGYRVHSGKTQRELADELGVPPDIVIAMENGTYRHPTRKLMEKIEDLTGEYEVQKRHFINIGRGYRLREMLGTEFKYFIQGLDRMKYVSRDELEGMDEPERYGILGAVEMDAFEVLRAGKMS
;
A
#
# COMPACT_ATOMS: atom_id res chain seq x y z
N MET A 1 -14.24 -4.30 -6.32
CA MET A 1 -13.36 -4.15 -5.15
C MET A 1 -13.86 -5.03 -4.01
N ARG A 2 -13.04 -5.90 -3.43
CA ARG A 2 -13.42 -6.62 -2.20
C ARG A 2 -13.39 -5.60 -1.06
N GLU A 3 -14.30 -5.67 -0.08
CA GLU A 3 -14.29 -4.74 1.08
C GLU A 3 -12.90 -4.66 1.75
N ASP A 4 -12.16 -5.77 1.76
CA ASP A 4 -10.82 -5.86 2.35
C ASP A 4 -9.73 -5.03 1.64
N ASP A 5 -9.93 -4.66 0.37
CA ASP A 5 -8.95 -3.89 -0.40
C ASP A 5 -9.08 -2.37 -0.18
N LEU A 6 -10.22 -1.89 0.36
CA LEU A 6 -10.47 -0.46 0.56
C LEU A 6 -9.38 0.18 1.44
N LYS A 7 -8.96 -0.50 2.50
CA LYS A 7 -7.91 -0.02 3.40
C LYS A 7 -6.58 0.21 2.69
N PHE A 8 -6.25 -0.65 1.72
CA PHE A 8 -5.03 -0.54 0.93
C PHE A 8 -5.18 0.48 -0.18
N LEU A 9 -6.37 0.61 -0.76
CA LEU A 9 -6.68 1.63 -1.76
C LEU A 9 -6.48 3.04 -1.20
N ILE A 10 -7.08 3.33 -0.04
CA ILE A 10 -6.99 4.64 0.63
C ILE A 10 -5.54 4.92 1.05
N LEU A 11 -4.90 3.96 1.70
CA LEU A 11 -3.51 4.08 2.13
C LEU A 11 -2.58 4.32 0.93
N GLY A 12 -2.74 3.54 -0.14
CA GLY A 12 -1.92 3.64 -1.33
C GLY A 12 -2.09 4.95 -2.07
N TYR A 13 -3.33 5.44 -2.21
CA TYR A 13 -3.59 6.76 -2.78
C TYR A 13 -2.90 7.87 -1.96
N ARG A 14 -3.02 7.82 -0.63
CA ARG A 14 -2.37 8.79 0.26
C ARG A 14 -0.85 8.78 0.12
N VAL A 15 -0.25 7.59 0.13
CA VAL A 15 1.20 7.40 -0.02
C VAL A 15 1.67 7.90 -1.38
N HIS A 16 0.97 7.54 -2.46
CA HIS A 16 1.29 7.98 -3.82
C HIS A 16 1.22 9.50 -3.98
N SER A 17 0.18 10.13 -3.42
CA SER A 17 -0.02 11.57 -3.52
C SER A 17 0.82 12.38 -2.53
N GLY A 18 1.59 11.74 -1.64
CA GLY A 18 2.40 12.42 -0.64
C GLY A 18 1.60 13.16 0.43
N LYS A 19 0.31 12.85 0.58
CA LYS A 19 -0.62 13.57 1.47
C LYS A 19 -0.54 13.07 2.91
N THR A 20 -0.82 13.97 3.84
CA THR A 20 -1.15 13.63 5.22
C THR A 20 -2.58 13.07 5.32
N GLN A 21 -2.90 12.39 6.42
CA GLN A 21 -4.27 11.92 6.68
C GLN A 21 -5.25 13.09 6.79
N ARG A 22 -4.79 14.27 7.25
CA ARG A 22 -5.61 15.47 7.35
C ARG A 22 -5.97 16.02 5.98
N GLU A 23 -5.01 16.16 5.08
CA GLU A 23 -5.27 16.65 3.71
C GLU A 23 -6.22 15.73 2.96
N LEU A 24 -6.04 14.40 3.08
CA LEU A 24 -6.96 13.44 2.48
C LEU A 24 -8.37 13.51 3.09
N ALA A 25 -8.46 13.74 4.41
CA ALA A 25 -9.74 13.90 5.10
C ALA A 25 -10.50 15.14 4.62
N ASP A 26 -9.78 16.25 4.41
CA ASP A 26 -10.34 17.49 3.87
C ASP A 26 -10.90 17.29 2.46
N GLU A 27 -10.20 16.56 1.58
CA GLU A 27 -10.69 16.21 0.23
C GLU A 27 -11.94 15.32 0.26
N LEU A 28 -11.92 14.31 1.13
CA LEU A 28 -13.06 13.41 1.31
C LEU A 28 -14.23 14.10 2.06
N GLY A 29 -13.99 15.26 2.68
CA GLY A 29 -14.97 15.97 3.50
C GLY A 29 -15.42 15.14 4.70
N VAL A 30 -14.47 14.45 5.35
CA VAL A 30 -14.68 13.62 6.54
C VAL A 30 -13.71 14.03 7.64
N PRO A 31 -13.98 13.70 8.91
CA PRO A 31 -13.00 13.83 9.98
C PRO A 31 -11.74 12.95 9.76
N PRO A 32 -10.52 13.39 10.18
CA PRO A 32 -9.28 12.63 9.98
C PRO A 32 -9.26 11.22 10.58
N ASP A 33 -9.98 10.99 11.66
CA ASP A 33 -10.15 9.68 12.28
C ASP A 33 -10.88 8.68 11.37
N ILE A 34 -11.74 9.15 10.47
CA ILE A 34 -12.37 8.29 9.45
C ILE A 34 -11.34 7.80 8.44
N VAL A 35 -10.40 8.64 8.02
CA VAL A 35 -9.29 8.22 7.13
C VAL A 35 -8.42 7.18 7.83
N ILE A 36 -8.05 7.42 9.09
CA ILE A 36 -7.30 6.46 9.90
C ILE A 36 -8.05 5.12 10.01
N ALA A 37 -9.36 5.16 10.28
CA ALA A 37 -10.18 3.97 10.40
C ALA A 37 -10.34 3.21 9.08
N MET A 38 -10.41 3.92 7.94
CA MET A 38 -10.39 3.30 6.62
C MET A 38 -9.05 2.62 6.34
N GLU A 39 -7.92 3.30 6.56
CA GLU A 39 -6.57 2.74 6.34
C GLU A 39 -6.28 1.52 7.20
N ASN A 40 -6.88 1.45 8.39
CA ASN A 40 -6.75 0.33 9.32
C ASN A 40 -7.80 -0.77 9.07
N GLY A 41 -8.77 -0.55 8.17
CA GLY A 41 -9.86 -1.49 7.91
C GLY A 41 -10.86 -1.63 9.06
N THR A 42 -10.88 -0.69 10.01
CA THR A 42 -11.85 -0.65 11.11
C THR A 42 -13.14 0.06 10.73
N TYR A 43 -13.13 0.84 9.64
CA TYR A 43 -14.33 1.46 9.05
C TYR A 43 -14.85 0.62 7.88
N ARG A 44 -15.76 -0.32 8.18
CA ARG A 44 -16.18 -1.37 7.23
C ARG A 44 -17.26 -0.95 6.24
N HIS A 45 -18.08 0.03 6.57
CA HIS A 45 -19.24 0.40 5.76
C HIS A 45 -19.29 1.91 5.49
N PRO A 46 -18.47 2.40 4.54
CA PRO A 46 -18.56 3.79 4.10
C PRO A 46 -19.93 4.08 3.51
N THR A 47 -20.41 5.30 3.72
CA THR A 47 -21.63 5.76 3.04
C THR A 47 -21.43 5.76 1.53
N ARG A 48 -22.51 5.58 0.76
CA ARG A 48 -22.46 5.65 -0.71
C ARG A 48 -21.79 6.93 -1.22
N LYS A 49 -22.13 8.08 -0.63
CA LYS A 49 -21.54 9.38 -0.97
C LYS A 49 -20.02 9.41 -0.74
N LEU A 50 -19.54 8.76 0.33
CA LEU A 50 -18.11 8.67 0.60
C LEU A 50 -17.42 7.73 -0.40
N MET A 51 -18.06 6.60 -0.76
CA MET A 51 -17.55 5.72 -1.81
C MET A 51 -17.42 6.43 -3.15
N GLU A 52 -18.43 7.20 -3.57
CA GLU A 52 -18.37 7.99 -4.82
C GLU A 52 -17.15 8.93 -4.83
N LYS A 53 -16.89 9.66 -3.73
CA LYS A 53 -15.69 10.50 -3.62
C LYS A 53 -14.38 9.71 -3.68
N ILE A 54 -14.34 8.53 -3.05
CA ILE A 54 -13.16 7.67 -3.10
C ILE A 54 -12.90 7.21 -4.53
N GLU A 55 -13.95 6.87 -5.27
CA GLU A 55 -13.83 6.50 -6.69
C GLU A 55 -13.35 7.67 -7.55
N ASP A 56 -13.85 8.89 -7.31
CA ASP A 56 -13.37 10.09 -8.00
C ASP A 56 -11.87 10.34 -7.78
N LEU A 57 -11.39 10.16 -6.54
CA LEU A 57 -9.97 10.36 -6.21
C LEU A 57 -9.06 9.24 -6.72
N THR A 58 -9.54 8.00 -6.69
CA THR A 58 -8.73 6.81 -7.00
C THR A 58 -8.86 6.33 -8.45
N GLY A 59 -9.71 7.01 -9.22
CA GLY A 59 -9.99 6.72 -10.61
C GLY A 59 -11.04 5.64 -10.79
N GLU A 60 -11.75 5.70 -11.92
CA GLU A 60 -12.80 4.74 -12.26
C GLU A 60 -12.22 3.40 -12.73
N TYR A 61 -11.01 3.41 -13.29
CA TYR A 61 -10.39 2.22 -13.88
C TYR A 61 -9.79 1.28 -12.83
N GLU A 62 -10.13 -0.01 -12.93
CA GLU A 62 -9.63 -1.06 -12.03
C GLU A 62 -8.09 -1.14 -12.05
N VAL A 63 -7.44 -0.83 -13.17
CA VAL A 63 -5.96 -0.81 -13.26
C VAL A 63 -5.36 0.23 -12.31
N GLN A 64 -5.95 1.42 -12.25
CA GLN A 64 -5.49 2.49 -11.37
C GLN A 64 -5.78 2.16 -9.90
N LYS A 65 -6.97 1.63 -9.60
CA LYS A 65 -7.31 1.13 -8.26
C LYS A 65 -6.34 0.04 -7.81
N ARG A 66 -6.00 -0.91 -8.69
CA ARG A 66 -5.04 -1.98 -8.41
C ARG A 66 -3.65 -1.42 -8.12
N HIS A 67 -3.20 -0.42 -8.88
CA HIS A 67 -1.93 0.24 -8.64
C HIS A 67 -1.87 0.82 -7.22
N PHE A 68 -2.88 1.58 -6.80
CA PHE A 68 -2.95 2.11 -5.43
C PHE A 68 -3.05 1.00 -4.37
N ILE A 69 -3.86 -0.03 -4.60
CA ILE A 69 -3.95 -1.17 -3.67
C ILE A 69 -2.56 -1.80 -3.45
N ASN A 70 -1.78 -1.98 -4.51
CA ASN A 70 -0.44 -2.56 -4.38
C ASN A 70 0.51 -1.62 -3.62
N ILE A 71 0.47 -0.31 -3.87
CA ILE A 71 1.23 0.67 -3.08
C ILE A 71 0.86 0.55 -1.59
N GLY A 72 -0.43 0.51 -1.27
CA GLY A 72 -0.89 0.38 0.11
C GLY A 72 -0.45 -0.93 0.77
N ARG A 73 -0.44 -2.05 0.04
CA ARG A 73 0.08 -3.33 0.52
C ARG A 73 1.58 -3.26 0.79
N GLY A 74 2.36 -2.73 -0.14
CA GLY A 74 3.81 -2.59 0.00
C GLY A 74 4.21 -1.68 1.16
N TYR A 75 3.49 -0.56 1.32
CA TYR A 75 3.69 0.34 2.47
C TYR A 75 3.40 -0.37 3.79
N ARG A 76 2.28 -1.10 3.87
CA ARG A 76 1.90 -1.84 5.09
C ARG A 76 2.91 -2.94 5.42
N LEU A 77 3.45 -3.61 4.40
CA LEU A 77 4.52 -4.59 4.57
C LEU A 77 5.77 -3.95 5.17
N ARG A 78 6.17 -2.77 4.68
CA ARG A 78 7.28 -1.99 5.25
C ARG A 78 7.04 -1.62 6.70
N GLU A 79 5.84 -1.15 7.05
CA GLU A 79 5.49 -0.83 8.43
C GLU A 79 5.54 -2.06 9.35
N MET A 80 4.97 -3.18 8.89
CA MET A 80 4.91 -4.43 9.64
C MET A 80 6.30 -5.01 9.92
N LEU A 81 7.19 -4.99 8.92
CA LEU A 81 8.54 -5.54 9.06
C LEU A 81 9.53 -4.56 9.74
N GLY A 82 9.25 -3.25 9.68
CA GLY A 82 10.08 -2.23 10.30
C GLY A 82 11.55 -2.34 9.91
N THR A 83 12.43 -2.51 10.89
CA THR A 83 13.88 -2.63 10.66
C THR A 83 14.28 -3.90 9.90
N GLU A 84 13.42 -4.92 9.87
CA GLU A 84 13.69 -6.17 9.16
C GLU A 84 13.38 -6.08 7.66
N PHE A 85 12.73 -5.00 7.21
CA PHE A 85 12.34 -4.80 5.82
C PHE A 85 13.53 -4.89 4.84
N LYS A 86 14.72 -4.47 5.27
CA LYS A 86 15.96 -4.62 4.46
C LYS A 86 16.27 -6.08 4.10
N TYR A 87 15.98 -7.03 5.00
CA TYR A 87 16.17 -8.46 4.73
C TYR A 87 15.09 -9.00 3.81
N PHE A 88 13.89 -8.43 3.83
CA PHE A 88 12.85 -8.78 2.87
C PHE A 88 13.26 -8.41 1.44
N ILE A 89 13.81 -7.20 1.23
CA ILE A 89 14.36 -6.81 -0.07
C ILE A 89 15.49 -7.74 -0.53
N GLN A 90 16.43 -8.08 0.37
CA GLN A 90 17.49 -9.04 0.08
C GLN A 90 16.96 -10.44 -0.27
N GLY A 91 15.88 -10.86 0.38
CA GLY A 91 15.20 -12.12 0.08
C GLY A 91 14.61 -12.14 -1.32
N LEU A 92 13.93 -11.07 -1.73
CA LEU A 92 13.36 -10.95 -3.09
C LEU A 92 14.44 -11.04 -4.18
N ASP A 93 15.57 -10.36 -3.96
CA ASP A 93 16.72 -10.36 -4.87
C ASP A 93 17.35 -11.76 -4.99
N ARG A 94 17.60 -12.42 -3.84
CA ARG A 94 18.12 -13.80 -3.81
C ARG A 94 17.22 -14.80 -4.49
N MET A 95 15.92 -14.66 -4.28
CA MET A 95 14.92 -15.52 -4.88
C MET A 95 14.62 -15.14 -6.34
N LYS A 96 15.32 -14.12 -6.89
CA LYS A 96 15.23 -13.63 -8.27
C LYS A 96 13.83 -13.16 -8.69
N TYR A 97 13.04 -12.68 -7.73
CA TYR A 97 11.71 -12.13 -8.02
C TYR A 97 11.78 -10.65 -8.39
N VAL A 98 12.62 -9.89 -7.70
CA VAL A 98 12.81 -8.46 -7.94
C VAL A 98 14.27 -8.11 -7.66
N SER A 99 14.92 -7.41 -8.58
CA SER A 99 16.30 -6.97 -8.37
C SER A 99 16.36 -5.88 -7.30
N ARG A 100 17.32 -6.00 -6.39
CA ARG A 100 17.59 -4.94 -5.41
C ARG A 100 17.97 -3.62 -6.09
N ASP A 101 18.81 -3.70 -7.13
CA ASP A 101 19.29 -2.52 -7.84
C ASP A 101 18.14 -1.79 -8.56
N GLU A 102 17.16 -2.55 -9.07
CA GLU A 102 15.94 -1.97 -9.65
C GLU A 102 15.13 -1.21 -8.60
N LEU A 103 14.99 -1.75 -7.39
CA LEU A 103 14.23 -1.11 -6.30
C LEU A 103 14.92 0.12 -5.72
N GLU A 104 16.26 0.13 -5.65
CA GLU A 104 17.02 1.26 -5.11
C GLU A 104 16.95 2.50 -6.02
N GLY A 105 16.73 2.32 -7.33
CA GLY A 105 16.57 3.40 -8.29
C GLY A 105 15.17 4.03 -8.36
N MET A 106 14.17 3.41 -7.73
CA MET A 106 12.76 3.84 -7.83
C MET A 106 12.35 4.80 -6.71
N ASP A 107 11.36 5.63 -7.01
CA ASP A 107 10.68 6.42 -5.99
C ASP A 107 9.97 5.50 -4.96
N GLU A 108 9.65 6.05 -3.79
CA GLU A 108 9.10 5.26 -2.69
C GLU A 108 7.73 4.63 -3.05
N PRO A 109 6.76 5.38 -3.62
CA PRO A 109 5.49 4.80 -4.03
C PRO A 109 5.60 3.70 -5.08
N GLU A 110 6.38 3.88 -6.15
CA GLU A 110 6.60 2.86 -7.19
C GLU A 110 7.20 1.60 -6.61
N ARG A 111 8.19 1.75 -5.72
CA ARG A 111 8.79 0.63 -4.99
C ARG A 111 7.74 -0.13 -4.20
N TYR A 112 6.88 0.57 -3.44
CA TYR A 112 5.79 -0.09 -2.72
C TYR A 112 4.79 -0.77 -3.65
N GLY A 113 4.52 -0.18 -4.82
CA GLY A 113 3.68 -0.77 -5.85
C GLY A 113 4.20 -2.14 -6.33
N ILE A 114 5.50 -2.26 -6.57
CA ILE A 114 6.13 -3.53 -6.94
C ILE A 114 6.05 -4.52 -5.79
N LEU A 115 6.46 -4.10 -4.58
CA LEU A 115 6.53 -4.99 -3.42
C LEU A 115 5.15 -5.52 -3.01
N GLY A 116 4.11 -4.69 -3.07
CA GLY A 116 2.75 -5.10 -2.74
C GLY A 116 2.06 -5.95 -3.82
N ALA A 117 2.64 -6.04 -5.01
CA ALA A 117 2.19 -6.94 -6.08
C ALA A 117 2.77 -8.36 -5.95
N VAL A 118 3.82 -8.55 -5.14
CA VAL A 118 4.45 -9.86 -4.94
C VAL A 118 3.55 -10.76 -4.10
N GLU A 119 2.97 -11.79 -4.72
CA GLU A 119 2.17 -12.82 -4.04
C GLU A 119 3.06 -13.89 -3.40
N MET A 120 3.78 -13.53 -2.33
CA MET A 120 4.66 -14.45 -1.59
C MET A 120 4.46 -14.36 -0.08
N ASP A 121 4.82 -15.44 0.62
CA ASP A 121 4.89 -15.42 2.08
C ASP A 121 6.06 -14.54 2.54
N ALA A 122 5.73 -13.43 3.20
CA ALA A 122 6.71 -12.48 3.69
C ALA A 122 7.76 -13.11 4.64
N PHE A 123 7.39 -14.13 5.41
CA PHE A 123 8.31 -14.83 6.31
C PHE A 123 9.28 -15.75 5.56
N GLU A 124 8.87 -16.34 4.44
CA GLU A 124 9.77 -17.12 3.59
C GLU A 124 10.83 -16.22 2.94
N VAL A 125 10.38 -15.11 2.36
CA VAL A 125 11.26 -14.11 1.76
C VAL A 125 12.23 -13.54 2.81
N LEU A 126 11.73 -13.19 4.00
CA LEU A 126 12.56 -12.70 5.10
C LEU A 126 13.63 -13.70 5.52
N ARG A 127 13.28 -15.00 5.62
CA ARG A 127 14.23 -16.07 5.96
C ARG A 127 15.33 -16.18 4.92
N ALA A 128 14.99 -16.15 3.63
CA ALA A 128 15.97 -16.21 2.54
C ALA A 128 16.98 -15.06 2.60
N GLY A 129 16.52 -13.86 2.96
CA GLY A 129 17.36 -12.67 3.14
C GLY A 129 18.24 -12.70 4.39
N LYS A 130 17.74 -13.22 5.51
CA LYS A 130 18.50 -13.32 6.78
C LYS A 130 19.65 -14.34 6.73
N MET A 131 19.60 -15.31 5.82
CA MET A 131 20.69 -16.27 5.60
C MET A 131 21.84 -15.68 4.76
N SER A 132 21.96 -14.35 4.73
CA SER A 132 22.95 -13.57 3.98
C SER A 132 23.91 -12.85 4.89
#